data_AF-A0A3B8Z6V4-F1
#
_entry.id   AF-A0A3B8Z6V4-F1
#
_cell.length_a   1.000
_cell.length_b   1.000
_cell.length_c   1.000
_cell.angle_alpha   90.00
_cell.angle_beta   90.00
_cell.angle_gamma   90.00
#
_symmetry.space_group_name_H-M   'P 1'
#
loop_
_entity.id
_entity.type
_entity.pdbx_description
1 polymer ?
#
loop_
_entity_poly.entity_id
_entity_poly.type
_entity_poly.pdbx_seq_one_letter_code
_entity_poly.pdbx_strand_id
1 'polypeptide(L)'
;LGGTTLEKGKRHPTLGENVIVGSGAQVLGPIKVGAKARIGANAVVLKDVPVGATMVGIPAKVVMGQKKQKIGDFTAYGTPTEDLPDPIFQSFENLRSQLNTLAGRVQELEDELKRVNAGDNEKNNNIATPGSSPGT
;
A
#
# COMPACT_ATOMS: atom_id res chain seq x y z
N LEU A 1 22.55 -12.56 -25.89
CA LEU A 1 23.80 -12.86 -25.14
C LEU A 1 24.82 -11.81 -25.56
N GLY A 2 25.14 -10.83 -24.71
CA GLY A 2 26.01 -9.71 -25.09
C GLY A 2 26.94 -9.30 -23.95
N GLY A 3 28.18 -8.93 -24.27
CA GLY A 3 29.18 -8.50 -23.30
C GLY A 3 29.23 -6.99 -23.13
N THR A 4 29.35 -6.54 -21.88
CA THR A 4 29.25 -5.13 -21.48
C THR A 4 30.60 -4.44 -21.22
N THR A 5 31.72 -5.17 -21.31
CA THR A 5 33.05 -4.69 -20.86
C THR A 5 34.13 -4.97 -21.92
N LEU A 6 35.10 -4.04 -22.04
CA LEU A 6 36.25 -4.08 -22.96
C LEU A 6 37.46 -4.89 -22.44
N GLU A 7 37.41 -5.36 -21.19
CA GLU A 7 38.49 -6.14 -20.58
C GLU A 7 38.52 -7.60 -21.08
N LYS A 8 39.74 -8.17 -21.15
CA LYS A 8 39.95 -9.57 -21.55
C LYS A 8 39.42 -10.50 -20.45
N GLY A 9 38.29 -11.14 -20.71
CA GLY A 9 37.67 -12.11 -19.80
C GLY A 9 36.37 -12.68 -20.37
N LYS A 10 35.67 -13.47 -19.56
CA LYS A 10 34.34 -13.98 -19.92
C LYS A 10 33.38 -12.81 -20.10
N ARG A 11 32.69 -12.77 -21.24
CA ARG A 11 31.80 -11.67 -21.64
C ARG A 11 30.39 -12.11 -21.98
N HIS A 12 30.14 -13.41 -21.92
CA HIS A 12 28.85 -14.01 -22.19
C HIS A 12 28.32 -14.64 -20.89
N PRO A 13 27.00 -14.63 -20.70
CA PRO A 13 26.43 -15.25 -19.53
C PRO A 13 26.49 -16.78 -19.66
N THR A 14 26.16 -17.46 -18.58
CA THR A 14 26.17 -18.93 -18.49
C THR A 14 24.85 -19.41 -17.96
N LEU A 15 24.21 -20.26 -18.75
CA LEU A 15 22.92 -20.84 -18.42
C LEU A 15 23.14 -22.21 -17.78
N GLY A 16 22.49 -22.46 -16.64
CA GLY A 16 22.43 -23.77 -16.01
C GLY A 16 21.48 -24.73 -16.72
N GLU A 17 21.31 -25.91 -16.14
CA GLU A 17 20.45 -26.96 -16.68
C GLU A 17 18.96 -26.57 -16.61
N ASN A 18 18.17 -26.93 -17.63
CA ASN A 18 16.72 -26.72 -17.68
C ASN A 18 16.28 -25.25 -17.48
N VAL A 19 17.11 -24.29 -17.90
CA VAL A 19 16.76 -22.87 -17.88
C VAL A 19 15.76 -22.56 -19.00
N ILE A 20 14.71 -21.82 -18.67
CA ILE A 20 13.71 -21.33 -19.64
C ILE A 20 14.01 -19.87 -19.92
N VAL A 21 14.19 -19.52 -21.19
CA VAL A 21 14.41 -18.13 -21.62
C VAL A 21 13.24 -17.69 -22.50
N GLY A 22 12.50 -16.70 -22.06
CA GLY A 22 11.40 -16.10 -22.81
C GLY A 22 11.88 -15.36 -24.06
N SER A 23 11.00 -15.23 -25.04
CA SER A 23 11.26 -14.50 -26.28
C SER A 23 11.69 -13.06 -26.00
N GLY A 24 12.72 -12.58 -26.69
CA GLY A 24 13.21 -11.21 -26.56
C GLY A 24 13.92 -10.90 -25.24
N ALA A 25 14.12 -11.89 -24.36
CA ALA A 25 14.91 -11.69 -23.15
C ALA A 25 16.38 -11.38 -23.46
N GLN A 26 16.94 -10.40 -22.75
CA GLN A 26 18.31 -9.96 -22.90
C GLN A 26 19.09 -10.25 -21.61
N VAL A 27 20.02 -11.19 -21.70
CA VAL A 27 20.95 -11.54 -20.62
C VAL A 27 22.31 -10.95 -20.96
N LEU A 28 22.76 -9.97 -20.17
CA LEU A 28 23.92 -9.14 -20.44
C LEU A 28 25.02 -9.33 -19.38
N GLY A 29 26.26 -9.40 -19.84
CA GLY A 29 27.44 -9.55 -18.98
C GLY A 29 27.76 -11.00 -18.59
N PRO A 30 28.86 -11.21 -17.82
CA PRO A 30 29.32 -12.52 -17.38
C PRO A 30 28.49 -13.12 -16.23
N ILE A 31 27.17 -13.08 -16.35
CA ILE A 31 26.26 -13.51 -15.30
C ILE A 31 25.94 -15.00 -15.37
N LYS A 32 25.71 -15.63 -14.23
CA LYS A 32 25.28 -17.01 -14.09
C LYS A 32 23.77 -17.08 -13.87
N VAL A 33 23.11 -17.91 -14.66
CA VAL A 33 21.70 -18.25 -14.51
C VAL A 33 21.61 -19.65 -13.92
N GLY A 34 21.09 -19.76 -12.70
CA GLY A 34 20.96 -21.03 -11.99
C GLY A 34 20.07 -22.04 -12.72
N ALA A 35 20.25 -23.33 -12.41
CA ALA A 35 19.43 -24.39 -12.99
C ALA A 35 17.92 -24.18 -12.71
N LYS A 36 17.06 -24.60 -13.64
CA LYS A 36 15.59 -24.44 -13.58
C LYS A 36 15.09 -23.00 -13.45
N ALA A 37 15.96 -22.00 -13.62
CA ALA A 37 15.55 -20.60 -13.61
C ALA A 37 14.72 -20.26 -14.85
N ARG A 38 13.87 -19.23 -14.74
CA ARG A 38 12.97 -18.78 -15.80
C ARG A 38 13.18 -17.30 -16.05
N ILE A 39 13.50 -16.91 -17.28
CA ILE A 39 13.60 -15.51 -17.68
C ILE A 39 12.34 -15.16 -18.47
N GLY A 40 11.62 -14.13 -18.03
CA GLY A 40 10.42 -13.64 -18.70
C GLY A 40 10.73 -13.07 -20.08
N ALA A 41 9.72 -13.02 -20.95
CA ALA A 41 9.84 -12.37 -22.25
C ALA A 41 10.21 -10.88 -22.08
N ASN A 42 11.06 -10.37 -22.98
CA ASN A 42 11.58 -8.99 -22.97
C ASN A 42 12.27 -8.55 -21.66
N ALA A 43 12.65 -9.48 -20.77
CA ALA A 43 13.34 -9.13 -19.53
C ALA A 43 14.82 -8.79 -19.78
N VAL A 44 15.37 -7.79 -19.07
CA VAL A 44 16.80 -7.41 -19.16
C VAL A 44 17.51 -7.79 -17.87
N VAL A 45 18.30 -8.86 -17.91
CA VAL A 45 19.00 -9.41 -16.74
C VAL A 45 20.42 -8.88 -16.67
N LEU A 46 20.73 -8.20 -15.57
CA LEU A 46 22.03 -7.57 -15.30
C LEU A 46 22.77 -8.19 -14.10
N LYS A 47 22.13 -9.12 -13.39
CA LYS A 47 22.65 -9.75 -12.16
C LYS A 47 22.46 -11.27 -12.21
N ASP A 48 23.24 -11.98 -11.43
CA ASP A 48 23.14 -13.44 -11.30
C ASP A 48 21.75 -13.87 -10.84
N VAL A 49 21.27 -14.97 -11.42
CA VAL A 49 19.92 -15.50 -11.19
C VAL A 49 20.01 -16.75 -10.32
N PRO A 50 19.33 -16.79 -9.16
CA PRO A 50 19.30 -17.97 -8.31
C PRO A 50 18.66 -19.19 -9.00
N VAL A 51 19.01 -20.39 -8.51
CA VAL A 51 18.40 -21.66 -8.96
C VAL A 51 16.89 -21.62 -8.76
N GLY A 52 16.12 -21.99 -9.80
CA GLY A 52 14.65 -22.02 -9.77
C GLY A 52 13.95 -20.65 -9.71
N ALA A 53 14.69 -19.54 -9.73
CA ALA A 53 14.10 -18.20 -9.68
C ALA A 53 13.46 -17.80 -11.02
N THR A 54 12.44 -16.94 -10.96
CA THR A 54 11.84 -16.31 -12.14
C THR A 54 12.24 -14.84 -12.19
N MET A 55 12.79 -14.38 -13.31
CA MET A 55 13.24 -13.00 -13.53
C MET A 55 12.36 -12.31 -14.57
N VAL A 56 11.77 -11.16 -14.25
CA VAL A 56 10.94 -10.40 -15.20
C VAL A 56 11.21 -8.90 -15.10
N GLY A 57 10.90 -8.17 -16.18
CA GLY A 57 10.98 -6.71 -16.25
C GLY A 57 12.33 -6.16 -16.74
N ILE A 58 12.41 -4.82 -16.81
CA ILE A 58 13.58 -4.05 -17.23
C ILE A 58 13.78 -2.93 -16.19
N PRO A 59 14.83 -2.98 -15.34
CA PRO A 59 15.77 -4.09 -15.14
C PRO A 59 15.08 -5.30 -14.49
N ALA A 60 15.54 -6.50 -14.82
CA ALA A 60 14.91 -7.73 -14.36
C ALA A 60 15.04 -7.91 -12.84
N LYS A 61 13.91 -8.18 -12.17
CA LYS A 61 13.84 -8.44 -10.73
C LYS A 61 13.40 -9.88 -10.48
N VAL A 62 13.89 -10.46 -9.38
CA VAL A 62 13.46 -11.78 -8.93
C VAL A 62 12.00 -11.69 -8.50
N VAL A 63 11.14 -12.40 -9.22
CA VAL A 63 9.81 -12.74 -8.77
C VAL A 63 9.95 -14.13 -8.19
N MET A 64 10.16 -14.20 -6.87
CA MET A 64 9.83 -15.43 -6.15
C MET A 64 8.38 -15.68 -6.49
N GLY A 65 8.08 -16.89 -6.98
CA GLY A 65 6.73 -17.29 -7.30
C GLY A 65 5.89 -16.99 -6.08
N GLN A 66 5.20 -15.85 -6.10
CA GLN A 66 4.10 -15.62 -5.22
C GLN A 66 3.28 -16.87 -5.46
N LYS A 67 3.06 -17.69 -4.40
CA LYS A 67 1.97 -18.65 -4.42
C LYS A 67 0.89 -17.94 -5.19
N LYS A 68 0.42 -18.48 -6.32
CA LYS A 68 -0.77 -17.97 -6.99
C LYS A 68 -1.78 -17.93 -5.85
N GLN A 69 -1.91 -16.78 -5.18
CA GLN A 69 -3.15 -16.38 -4.58
C GLN A 69 -4.00 -16.50 -5.81
N LYS A 70 -4.86 -17.52 -5.81
CA LYS A 70 -5.82 -17.69 -6.85
C LYS A 70 -6.53 -16.35 -6.85
N ILE A 71 -6.10 -15.44 -7.72
CA ILE A 71 -6.92 -14.35 -8.17
C ILE A 71 -8.10 -15.15 -8.67
N GLY A 72 -9.19 -15.10 -7.88
CA GLY A 72 -10.33 -15.98 -8.02
C GLY A 72 -10.71 -16.07 -9.49
N ASP A 73 -11.28 -17.21 -9.87
CA ASP A 73 -11.82 -17.41 -11.21
C ASP A 73 -12.45 -16.11 -11.71
N PHE A 74 -12.08 -15.68 -12.92
CA PHE A 74 -12.49 -14.41 -13.48
C PHE A 74 -14.01 -14.21 -13.34
N THR A 75 -14.42 -13.47 -12.32
CA THR A 75 -15.82 -13.11 -12.06
C THR A 75 -16.11 -11.84 -12.84
N ALA A 76 -16.62 -11.99 -14.06
CA ALA A 76 -17.27 -10.89 -14.75
C ALA A 76 -18.36 -10.32 -13.82
N TYR A 77 -18.25 -9.02 -13.52
CA TYR A 77 -19.11 -8.25 -12.60
C TYR A 77 -18.84 -8.39 -11.09
N GLY A 78 -17.76 -9.04 -10.66
CA GLY A 78 -17.20 -8.81 -9.32
C GLY A 78 -18.03 -9.29 -8.12
N THR A 79 -18.51 -10.54 -8.13
CA THR A 79 -19.05 -11.17 -6.91
C THR A 79 -18.60 -12.62 -6.74
N PRO A 80 -17.55 -12.88 -5.95
CA PRO A 80 -17.45 -14.11 -5.18
C PRO A 80 -18.11 -13.85 -3.81
N THR A 81 -19.33 -14.37 -3.64
CA THR A 81 -19.89 -14.62 -2.32
C THR A 81 -19.09 -15.76 -1.67
N GLU A 82 -18.85 -15.63 -0.37
CA GLU A 82 -18.26 -16.63 0.54
C GLU A 82 -16.74 -16.45 0.79
N ASP A 83 -16.48 -15.74 1.89
CA ASP A 83 -15.23 -15.73 2.69
C ASP A 83 -14.01 -14.93 2.23
N LEU A 84 -14.20 -13.79 1.55
CA LEU A 84 -13.17 -12.75 1.47
C LEU A 84 -13.62 -11.46 2.17
N PRO A 85 -12.89 -10.92 3.17
CA PRO A 85 -13.25 -9.65 3.78
C PRO A 85 -13.04 -8.55 2.74
N ASP A 86 -14.15 -8.07 2.19
CA ASP A 86 -14.20 -7.06 1.14
C ASP A 86 -13.34 -5.84 1.52
N PRO A 87 -12.40 -5.40 0.68
CA PRO A 87 -11.60 -4.19 0.93
C PRO A 87 -12.47 -2.93 1.11
N ILE A 88 -13.64 -2.86 0.49
CA ILE A 88 -14.62 -1.79 0.71
C ILE A 88 -15.24 -1.91 2.10
N PHE A 89 -15.61 -3.12 2.54
CA PHE A 89 -16.10 -3.37 3.89
C PHE A 89 -15.07 -2.97 4.95
N GLN A 90 -13.80 -3.33 4.76
CA GLN A 90 -12.70 -2.90 5.65
C GLN A 90 -12.57 -1.37 5.69
N SER A 91 -12.73 -0.72 4.54
CA SER A 91 -12.71 0.75 4.45
C SER A 91 -13.90 1.36 5.20
N PHE A 92 -15.07 0.73 5.12
CA PHE A 92 -16.27 1.17 5.82
C PHE A 92 -16.15 1.02 7.35
N GLU A 93 -15.61 -0.09 7.83
CA GLU A 93 -15.37 -0.29 9.27
C GLU A 93 -14.33 0.68 9.83
N ASN A 94 -13.26 0.94 9.08
CA ASN A 94 -12.28 1.97 9.44
C ASN A 94 -12.92 3.36 9.49
N LEU A 95 -13.75 3.70 8.51
CA LEU A 95 -14.48 4.96 8.49
C LEU A 95 -15.44 5.07 9.68
N ARG A 96 -16.16 3.99 10.01
CA ARG A 96 -17.08 3.92 11.15
C ARG A 96 -16.35 4.14 12.47
N SER A 97 -15.17 3.54 12.64
CA SER A 97 -14.32 3.75 13.82
C SER A 97 -13.87 5.22 13.95
N GLN A 98 -13.51 5.85 12.84
CA GLN A 98 -13.14 7.26 12.82
C GLN A 98 -14.32 8.17 13.18
N LEU A 99 -15.52 7.89 12.65
CA LEU A 99 -16.74 8.62 12.97
C LEU A 99 -17.09 8.54 14.46
N ASN A 100 -17.01 7.36 15.07
CA ASN A 100 -17.26 7.22 16.50
C ASN A 100 -16.26 8.00 17.36
N THR A 101 -14.98 8.01 16.96
CA THR A 101 -13.94 8.79 17.64
C THR A 101 -14.21 10.30 17.54
N LEU A 102 -14.58 10.76 16.35
CA LEU A 102 -14.90 12.16 16.12
C LEU A 102 -16.16 12.58 16.88
N ALA A 103 -17.21 11.76 16.87
CA ALA A 103 -18.45 11.99 17.60
C ALA A 103 -18.19 12.12 19.12
N GLY A 104 -17.33 11.27 19.68
CA GLY A 104 -16.92 11.38 21.09
C GLY A 104 -16.22 12.71 21.41
N ARG A 105 -15.31 13.15 20.53
CA ARG A 105 -14.62 14.45 20.69
C ARG A 105 -15.56 15.64 20.59
N VAL A 106 -16.53 15.58 19.67
CA VAL A 106 -17.55 16.63 19.54
C VAL A 106 -18.39 16.70 20.80
N GLN A 107 -18.83 15.56 21.35
CA GLN A 107 -19.60 15.51 22.58
C GLN A 107 -18.83 16.13 23.76
N GLU A 108 -17.55 15.81 23.91
CA GLU A 108 -16.69 16.36 24.97
C GLU A 108 -16.56 17.88 24.85
N LEU A 109 -16.29 18.39 23.64
CA LEU A 109 -16.21 19.83 23.37
C LEU A 109 -17.54 20.56 23.59
N GLU A 110 -18.67 19.94 23.22
CA GLU A 110 -20.00 20.48 23.47
C GLU A 110 -20.29 20.57 24.97
N ASP A 111 -19.87 19.58 25.76
CA ASP A 111 -20.03 19.59 27.21
C ASP A 111 -19.10 20.59 27.90
N GLU A 112 -17.88 20.80 27.40
CA GLU A 112 -16.99 21.88 27.84
C GLU A 112 -17.57 23.27 27.53
N LEU A 113 -18.07 23.49 26.31
CA LEU A 113 -18.72 24.74 25.91
C LEU A 113 -19.96 25.05 26.76
N LYS A 114 -20.75 24.03 27.12
CA LYS A 114 -21.87 24.20 28.06
C LYS A 114 -21.40 24.64 29.43
N ARG A 115 -20.30 24.08 29.95
CA ARG A 115 -19.73 24.46 31.26
C ARG A 115 -19.19 25.89 31.25
N VAL A 116 -18.52 26.30 30.17
CA VAL A 116 -18.02 27.69 30.02
C VAL A 116 -19.17 28.68 29.90
N ASN A 117 -20.18 28.40 29.06
CA ASN A 117 -21.36 29.26 28.91
C ASN A 117 -22.22 29.34 30.18
N ALA A 118 -22.26 28.28 31.01
CA ALA A 118 -22.92 28.32 32.31
C ALA A 118 -22.18 29.25 33.30
N GLY A 119 -20.85 29.27 33.27
CA GLY A 119 -20.03 30.16 34.11
C GLY A 119 -20.04 31.63 33.68
N ASP A 120 -20.22 31.92 32.40
CA ASP A 120 -20.31 33.30 31.89
C ASP A 120 -21.69 33.94 32.14
N ASN A 121 -22.76 33.14 32.19
CA ASN A 121 -24.10 33.62 32.54
C ASN A 121 -24.26 34.01 34.02
N GLU A 122 -23.55 33.37 34.96
CA GLU A 122 -23.55 33.79 36.37
C GLU A 122 -22.79 35.11 36.59
N LYS A 123 -21.77 35.41 35.78
CA LYS A 123 -21.02 36.67 35.90
C LYS A 123 -21.76 37.87 35.30
N ASN A 124 -22.56 37.66 34.25
CA ASN A 124 -23.33 38.74 33.61
C ASN A 124 -24.62 39.13 34.35
N ASN A 125 -25.18 38.24 35.18
CA ASN A 125 -26.40 38.55 35.96
C ASN A 125 -26.14 39.40 37.22
N ASN A 126 -24.89 39.62 37.62
CA ASN A 126 -24.55 40.35 38.85
C ASN A 126 -24.07 41.80 38.63
N ILE A 127 -24.17 42.35 37.41
CA ILE A 127 -23.74 43.72 37.08
C ILE A 127 -24.92 44.66 36.76
N ALA A 128 -26.18 44.19 36.80
CA ALA A 128 -27.34 45.03 36.56
C ALA A 128 -27.95 45.60 37.86
N THR A 129 -27.69 46.91 38.06
CA THR A 129 -28.40 47.91 38.89
C THR A 129 -28.11 47.97 40.40
N PRO A 130 -27.78 49.18 40.90
CA PRO A 130 -28.84 49.89 41.61
C PRO A 130 -28.95 51.37 41.20
N GLY A 131 -30.19 51.85 41.09
CA GLY A 131 -30.49 53.27 41.28
C GLY A 131 -31.09 54.01 40.10
N SER A 132 -32.36 53.73 39.79
CA SER A 132 -33.26 54.79 39.33
C SER A 132 -34.46 54.86 40.27
N SER A 133 -34.38 55.74 41.27
CA SER A 133 -35.53 56.09 42.10
C SER A 133 -36.47 57.02 41.32
N PRO A 134 -37.80 56.84 41.44
CA PRO A 134 -38.81 57.65 40.76
C PRO A 134 -39.21 58.87 41.61
N GLY A 135 -39.58 59.98 40.97
CA GLY A 135 -40.24 61.08 41.70
C GLY A 135 -40.46 62.36 40.89
N THR A 136 -41.72 62.53 40.48
CA THR A 136 -42.51 63.78 40.25
C THR A 136 -41.91 64.96 39.51
#